data_AF-A0A3D4EJJ0-F1
#
_entry.id   AF-A0A3D4EJJ0-F1
#
_cell.length_a   1.000
_cell.length_b   1.000
_cell.length_c   1.000
_cell.angle_alpha   90.00
_cell.angle_beta   90.00
_cell.angle_gamma   90.00
#
_symmetry.space_group_name_H-M   'P 1'
#
loop_
_entity.id
_entity.type
_entity.pdbx_description
1 polymer ?
#
loop_
_entity_poly.entity_id
_entity_poly.type
_entity_poly.pdbx_seq_one_letter_code
_entity_poly.pdbx_strand_id
1 'polypeptide(L)'
;MKWLDSRWEWIKQKKLVLPLSLSFIVIYVIIRNIGTQDFIRTSFTTCFSLLLAVWVSYYLTQKQTDSRRQKELLLNLLYSLQELINDEALFKIPPDYEMSKLTLKVRAINNRISLIERYKEYFGISEDVDFIIERMDEYNLIIGEHFNDTEYLSIACDSLFRPLSLINDKIFDITLKIYM
;
A
#
# COMPACT_ATOMS: atom_id res chain seq x y z
N MET A 1 6.80 -20.90 0.92
CA MET A 1 5.61 -20.60 0.08
C MET A 1 4.30 -21.15 0.67
N LYS A 2 4.21 -22.44 1.02
CA LYS A 2 2.99 -23.08 1.59
C LYS A 2 2.36 -22.42 2.84
N TRP A 3 3.13 -21.67 3.64
CA TRP A 3 2.62 -21.02 4.86
C TRP A 3 1.80 -19.74 4.58
N LEU A 4 2.10 -19.03 3.49
CA LEU A 4 1.32 -17.88 3.06
C LEU A 4 -0.06 -18.31 2.52
N ASP A 5 -0.11 -19.37 1.70
CA ASP A 5 -1.36 -19.88 1.12
C ASP A 5 -2.35 -20.37 2.19
N SER A 6 -1.86 -21.05 3.22
CA SER A 6 -2.70 -21.53 4.33
C SER A 6 -3.35 -20.39 5.14
N ARG A 7 -2.62 -19.28 5.36
CA ARG A 7 -3.19 -18.09 6.01
C ARG A 7 -4.25 -17.40 5.16
N TRP A 8 -4.08 -17.38 3.83
CA TRP A 8 -5.04 -16.78 2.91
C TRP A 8 -6.35 -17.59 2.84
N GLU A 9 -6.27 -18.91 2.79
CA GLU A 9 -7.43 -19.80 2.86
C GLU A 9 -8.22 -19.61 4.16
N TRP A 10 -7.53 -19.50 5.30
CA TRP A 10 -8.17 -19.33 6.60
C TRP A 10 -8.88 -17.97 6.75
N ILE A 11 -8.29 -16.91 6.20
CA ILE A 11 -8.89 -15.57 6.17
C ILE A 11 -10.11 -15.53 5.23
N LYS A 12 -10.03 -16.18 4.06
CA LYS A 12 -11.15 -16.32 3.12
C LYS A 12 -12.31 -17.09 3.75
N GLN A 13 -12.02 -18.20 4.43
CA GLN A 13 -13.03 -18.99 5.14
C GLN A 13 -13.76 -18.14 6.18
N LYS A 14 -13.05 -17.42 7.06
CA LYS A 14 -13.71 -16.54 8.05
C LYS A 14 -14.55 -15.42 7.41
N LYS A 15 -14.11 -14.85 6.29
CA LYS A 15 -14.84 -13.79 5.58
C LYS A 15 -16.12 -14.29 4.91
N LEU A 16 -16.22 -15.57 4.54
CA LEU A 16 -17.39 -16.14 3.85
C LEU A 16 -18.41 -16.79 4.80
N VAL A 17 -18.01 -17.13 6.03
CA VAL A 17 -18.87 -17.81 7.03
C VAL A 17 -20.15 -17.03 7.34
N LEU A 18 -20.06 -15.70 7.45
CA LEU A 18 -21.18 -14.84 7.85
C LEU A 18 -22.25 -14.65 6.76
N PRO A 19 -21.92 -14.34 5.48
CA PRO A 19 -22.92 -14.33 4.41
C PRO A 19 -23.49 -15.74 4.11
N LEU A 20 -22.69 -16.80 4.27
CA LEU A 20 -23.15 -18.18 4.10
C LEU A 20 -24.15 -18.59 5.20
N SER A 21 -23.91 -18.23 6.47
CA SER A 21 -24.83 -18.54 7.56
C SER A 21 -26.15 -17.78 7.43
N LEU A 22 -26.12 -16.50 7.02
CA LEU A 22 -27.32 -15.72 6.72
C LEU A 22 -28.11 -16.30 5.55
N SER A 23 -27.42 -16.73 4.49
CA SER A 23 -28.05 -17.40 3.34
C SER A 23 -28.73 -18.71 3.77
N PHE A 24 -28.11 -19.48 4.67
CA PHE A 24 -28.68 -20.71 5.20
C PHE A 24 -29.95 -20.47 6.02
N ILE A 25 -30.01 -19.38 6.81
CA ILE A 25 -31.22 -18.98 7.55
C ILE A 25 -32.36 -18.63 6.59
N VAL A 26 -32.09 -17.89 5.51
CA VAL A 26 -33.09 -17.55 4.49
C VAL A 26 -33.61 -18.81 3.79
N ILE A 27 -32.71 -19.72 3.40
CA ILE A 27 -33.07 -21.01 2.79
C ILE A 27 -33.87 -21.89 3.76
N TYR A 28 -33.51 -21.93 5.03
CA TYR A 28 -34.24 -22.68 6.06
C TYR A 28 -35.66 -22.15 6.27
N VAL A 29 -35.84 -20.81 6.27
CA VAL A 29 -37.16 -20.17 6.33
C VAL A 29 -37.99 -20.50 5.09
N ILE A 30 -37.36 -20.56 3.90
CA ILE A 30 -38.03 -21.00 2.67
C ILE A 30 -38.53 -22.45 2.82
N ILE A 31 -37.65 -23.38 3.20
CA ILE A 31 -37.98 -24.82 3.32
C ILE A 31 -39.07 -25.08 4.35
N ARG A 32 -39.00 -24.45 5.54
CA ARG A 32 -39.97 -24.64 6.63
C ARG A 32 -41.39 -24.16 6.29
N ASN A 33 -41.51 -23.33 5.26
CA ASN A 33 -42.72 -22.60 4.95
C ASN A 33 -43.33 -23.08 3.61
N ILE A 34 -42.64 -23.97 2.89
CA ILE A 34 -43.22 -24.79 1.81
C ILE A 34 -44.23 -25.76 2.42
N GLY A 35 -45.51 -25.42 2.36
CA GLY A 35 -46.63 -26.22 2.87
C GLY A 35 -47.69 -25.41 3.62
N THR A 36 -47.35 -24.19 4.05
CA THR A 36 -48.30 -23.20 4.61
C THR A 36 -48.76 -22.26 3.49
N GLN A 37 -50.08 -22.06 3.34
CA GLN A 37 -50.63 -21.14 2.32
C GLN A 37 -50.17 -19.69 2.49
N ASP A 38 -49.65 -19.33 3.67
CA ASP A 38 -49.05 -18.03 3.98
C ASP A 38 -47.68 -17.78 3.31
N PHE A 39 -47.04 -18.79 2.72
CA PHE A 39 -45.78 -18.62 1.97
C PHE A 39 -45.97 -17.86 0.66
N ILE A 40 -47.17 -17.93 0.07
CA ILE A 40 -47.51 -17.09 -1.08
C ILE A 40 -47.77 -15.63 -0.62
N ARG A 41 -48.08 -15.42 0.66
CA ARG A 41 -48.28 -14.07 1.26
C ARG A 41 -46.97 -13.37 1.60
N THR A 42 -45.99 -14.07 2.19
CA THR A 42 -44.62 -13.52 2.26
C THR A 42 -43.97 -13.77 0.92
N SER A 43 -44.09 -12.78 0.03
CA SER A 43 -43.68 -12.92 -1.37
C SER A 43 -42.27 -13.51 -1.48
N PHE A 44 -42.11 -14.59 -2.25
CA PHE A 44 -40.81 -15.16 -2.60
C PHE A 44 -39.79 -14.09 -3.02
N THR A 45 -40.30 -13.02 -3.64
CA THR A 45 -39.56 -11.81 -4.00
C THR A 45 -38.91 -11.10 -2.80
N THR A 46 -39.52 -11.07 -1.60
CA THR A 46 -38.94 -10.49 -0.38
C THR A 46 -37.75 -11.32 0.14
N CYS A 47 -37.88 -12.65 0.17
CA CYS A 47 -36.78 -13.52 0.61
C CYS A 47 -35.60 -13.44 -0.37
N PHE A 48 -35.89 -13.45 -1.67
CA PHE A 48 -34.87 -13.30 -2.70
C PHE A 48 -34.22 -11.90 -2.66
N SER A 49 -35.00 -10.83 -2.47
CA SER A 49 -34.45 -9.47 -2.35
C SER A 49 -33.55 -9.32 -1.14
N LEU A 50 -33.89 -9.95 0.00
CA LEU A 50 -33.04 -9.96 1.19
C LEU A 50 -31.72 -10.70 0.93
N LEU A 51 -31.77 -11.86 0.29
CA LEU A 51 -30.58 -12.64 -0.05
C LEU A 51 -29.66 -11.84 -0.99
N LEU A 52 -30.24 -11.21 -2.01
CA LEU A 52 -29.50 -10.36 -2.95
C LEU A 52 -28.89 -9.15 -2.24
N ALA A 53 -29.63 -8.50 -1.35
CA ALA A 53 -29.13 -7.37 -0.56
C ALA A 53 -27.92 -7.76 0.32
N VAL A 54 -27.95 -8.94 0.96
CA VAL A 54 -26.82 -9.46 1.74
C VAL A 54 -25.59 -9.67 0.87
N TRP A 55 -25.76 -10.30 -0.29
CA TRP A 55 -24.65 -10.58 -1.21
C TRP A 55 -24.05 -9.31 -1.83
N VAL A 56 -24.89 -8.37 -2.27
CA VAL A 56 -24.42 -7.08 -2.80
C VAL A 56 -23.69 -6.28 -1.73
N SER A 57 -24.25 -6.20 -0.52
CA SER A 57 -23.63 -5.48 0.60
C SER A 57 -22.29 -6.10 0.98
N TYR A 58 -22.22 -7.43 1.03
CA TYR A 58 -20.99 -8.16 1.29
C TYR A 58 -19.92 -7.86 0.23
N TYR A 59 -20.28 -8.00 -1.05
CA TYR A 59 -19.36 -7.76 -2.16
C TYR A 59 -18.83 -6.32 -2.17
N LEU A 60 -19.71 -5.34 -2.00
CA LEU A 60 -19.32 -3.92 -1.93
C LEU A 60 -18.40 -3.64 -0.74
N THR A 61 -18.75 -4.17 0.44
CA THR A 61 -17.93 -4.02 1.65
C THR A 61 -16.56 -4.65 1.48
N GLN A 62 -16.49 -5.84 0.89
CA GLN A 62 -15.23 -6.53 0.64
C GLN A 62 -14.37 -5.76 -0.35
N LYS A 63 -14.94 -5.33 -1.48
CA LYS A 63 -14.24 -4.51 -2.48
C LYS A 63 -13.67 -3.23 -1.86
N GLN A 64 -14.46 -2.53 -1.04
CA GLN A 64 -14.00 -1.32 -0.36
C GLN A 64 -12.91 -1.61 0.67
N THR A 65 -13.01 -2.72 1.40
CA THR A 65 -12.00 -3.14 2.38
C THR A 65 -10.68 -3.48 1.71
N ASP A 66 -10.72 -4.23 0.60
CA ASP A 66 -9.51 -4.65 -0.10
C ASP A 66 -8.81 -3.44 -0.75
N SER A 67 -9.56 -2.48 -1.30
CA SER A 67 -9.02 -1.21 -1.79
C SER A 67 -8.36 -0.38 -0.69
N ARG A 68 -8.99 -0.26 0.49
CA ARG A 68 -8.40 0.40 1.66
C ARG A 68 -7.10 -0.27 2.08
N ARG A 69 -7.08 -1.61 2.12
CA ARG A 69 -5.89 -2.38 2.49
C ARG A 69 -4.75 -2.19 1.50
N GLN A 70 -5.04 -2.07 0.21
CA GLN A 70 -4.03 -1.77 -0.81
C GLN A 70 -3.44 -0.37 -0.61
N LYS A 71 -4.29 0.65 -0.36
CA LYS A 71 -3.84 2.01 -0.02
C LYS A 71 -2.97 2.01 1.24
N GLU A 72 -3.37 1.30 2.30
CA GLU A 72 -2.57 1.16 3.52
C GLU A 72 -1.19 0.54 3.27
N LEU A 73 -1.09 -0.48 2.41
CA LEU A 73 0.19 -1.08 2.06
C LEU A 73 1.10 -0.10 1.31
N LEU A 74 0.55 0.70 0.40
CA LEU A 74 1.31 1.75 -0.27
C LEU A 74 1.75 2.85 0.70
N LEU A 75 0.88 3.30 1.61
CA LEU A 75 1.22 4.26 2.65
C LEU A 75 2.36 3.74 3.54
N ASN A 76 2.31 2.48 3.95
CA ASN A 76 3.40 1.87 4.72
C ASN A 76 4.72 1.84 3.93
N LEU A 77 4.68 1.61 2.61
CA LEU A 77 5.88 1.68 1.77
C LEU A 77 6.42 3.11 1.69
N LEU A 78 5.55 4.11 1.50
CA LEU A 78 5.90 5.53 1.47
C LEU A 78 6.50 6.00 2.79
N TYR A 79 5.91 5.62 3.94
CA TYR A 79 6.48 5.93 5.25
C TYR A 79 7.82 5.25 5.47
N SER A 80 7.98 4.00 5.03
CA SER A 80 9.29 3.33 5.13
C SER A 80 10.36 3.99 4.26
N LEU A 81 9.97 4.54 3.10
CA LEU A 81 10.87 5.31 2.24
C LEU A 81 11.22 6.66 2.91
N GLN A 82 10.24 7.33 3.48
CA GLN A 82 10.41 8.58 4.20
C GLN A 82 11.36 8.44 5.39
N GLU A 83 11.23 7.36 6.17
CA GLU A 83 12.12 7.04 7.28
C GLU A 83 13.57 6.88 6.81
N LEU A 84 13.78 6.20 5.67
CA LEU A 84 15.12 6.03 5.10
C LEU A 84 15.71 7.35 4.61
N ILE A 85 14.92 8.20 3.97
CA ILE A 85 15.38 9.47 3.36
C ILE A 85 15.69 10.54 4.41
N ASN A 86 15.02 10.50 5.56
CA ASN A 86 15.27 11.43 6.66
C ASN A 86 16.48 11.04 7.52
N ASP A 87 17.22 10.00 7.14
CA ASP A 87 18.43 9.59 7.82
C ASP A 87 19.54 10.63 7.62
N GLU A 88 19.99 11.24 8.72
CA GLU A 88 21.01 12.29 8.69
C GLU A 88 22.31 11.87 8.00
N ALA A 89 22.64 10.57 8.02
CA ALA A 89 23.85 10.06 7.41
C ALA A 89 23.84 10.12 5.87
N LEU A 90 22.73 10.50 5.24
CA LEU A 90 22.64 10.72 3.79
C LEU A 90 23.13 12.10 3.36
N PHE A 91 23.13 13.08 4.26
CA PHE A 91 23.52 14.46 3.92
C PHE A 91 24.58 15.05 4.85
N LYS A 92 24.73 14.54 6.08
CA LYS A 92 25.83 14.86 6.98
C LYS A 92 26.87 13.74 6.94
N ILE A 93 27.73 13.76 5.92
CA ILE A 93 28.77 12.74 5.72
C ILE A 93 30.09 13.26 6.33
N PRO A 94 30.55 12.76 7.48
CA PRO A 94 31.84 13.16 8.02
C PRO A 94 33.01 12.67 7.14
N PRO A 95 34.20 13.30 7.21
CA PRO A 95 35.33 12.95 6.35
C PRO A 95 35.83 11.50 6.49
N ASP A 96 35.62 10.89 7.65
CA ASP A 96 35.97 9.50 7.99
C ASP A 96 34.80 8.52 7.82
N TYR A 97 33.72 8.94 7.14
CA TYR A 97 32.53 8.12 6.98
C TYR A 97 32.80 6.86 6.14
N GLU A 98 32.23 5.75 6.59
CA GLU A 98 32.34 4.48 5.87
C GLU A 98 31.39 4.46 4.66
N MET A 99 31.90 4.75 3.47
CA MET A 99 31.11 4.83 2.22
C MET A 99 30.32 3.54 1.88
N SER A 100 30.75 2.39 2.41
CA SER A 100 30.00 1.13 2.31
C SER A 100 28.60 1.25 2.95
N LYS A 101 28.50 1.93 4.10
CA LYS A 101 27.24 2.15 4.83
C LYS A 101 26.32 3.08 4.05
N LEU A 102 26.88 4.14 3.46
CA LEU A 102 26.11 5.05 2.61
C LEU A 102 25.50 4.29 1.44
N THR A 103 26.33 3.48 0.76
CA THR A 103 25.90 2.67 -0.39
C THR A 103 24.77 1.71 -0.03
N LEU A 104 24.80 1.10 1.16
CA LEU A 104 23.74 0.23 1.64
C LEU A 104 22.42 0.99 1.86
N LYS A 105 22.47 2.20 2.43
CA LYS A 105 21.29 3.06 2.62
C LYS A 105 20.70 3.50 1.29
N VAL A 106 21.54 3.98 0.38
CA VAL A 106 21.14 4.38 -0.99
C VAL A 106 20.49 3.22 -1.73
N ARG A 107 21.07 2.02 -1.63
CA ARG A 107 20.46 0.81 -2.22
C ARG A 107 19.10 0.50 -1.61
N ALA A 108 18.94 0.63 -0.30
CA ALA A 108 17.65 0.41 0.35
C ALA A 108 16.58 1.39 -0.16
N ILE A 109 16.94 2.67 -0.36
CA ILE A 109 16.08 3.71 -0.91
C ILE A 109 15.68 3.37 -2.35
N ASN A 110 16.65 3.10 -3.24
CA ASN A 110 16.39 2.74 -4.63
C ASN A 110 15.51 1.47 -4.74
N ASN A 111 15.73 0.49 -3.86
CA ASN A 111 14.86 -0.68 -3.79
C ASN A 111 13.43 -0.29 -3.40
N ARG A 112 13.22 0.62 -2.45
CA ARG A 112 11.87 1.07 -2.08
C ARG A 112 11.20 1.86 -3.19
N ILE A 113 11.93 2.76 -3.85
CA ILE A 113 11.41 3.51 -5.01
C ILE A 113 10.98 2.56 -6.12
N SER A 114 11.81 1.58 -6.50
CA SER A 114 11.45 0.59 -7.53
C SER A 114 10.26 -0.30 -7.13
N LEU A 115 10.04 -0.57 -5.83
CA LEU A 115 8.81 -1.23 -5.38
C LEU A 115 7.57 -0.39 -5.67
N ILE A 116 7.64 0.92 -5.39
CA ILE A 116 6.53 1.88 -5.58
C ILE A 116 6.28 2.12 -7.07
N GLU A 117 7.34 2.26 -7.86
CA GLU A 117 7.30 2.44 -9.32
C GLU A 117 6.45 1.37 -10.02
N ARG A 118 6.58 0.11 -9.62
CA ARG A 118 5.81 -1.00 -10.21
C ARG A 118 4.29 -0.87 -10.06
N TYR A 119 3.81 -0.04 -9.14
CA TYR A 119 2.39 0.18 -8.88
C TYR A 119 1.96 1.64 -9.11
N LYS A 120 2.83 2.50 -9.64
CA LYS A 120 2.55 3.95 -9.78
C LYS A 120 1.29 4.23 -10.62
N GLU A 121 1.12 3.49 -11.71
CA GLU A 121 -0.06 3.59 -12.60
C GLU A 121 -1.36 3.16 -11.90
N TYR A 122 -1.29 2.10 -11.09
CA TYR A 122 -2.47 1.54 -10.41
C TYR A 122 -3.09 2.53 -9.41
N PHE A 123 -2.24 3.32 -8.75
CA PHE A 123 -2.66 4.31 -7.77
C PHE A 123 -2.78 5.73 -8.33
N GLY A 124 -2.49 5.94 -9.63
CA GLY A 124 -2.57 7.25 -10.26
C GLY A 124 -1.52 8.25 -9.75
N ILE A 125 -0.34 7.76 -9.39
CA ILE A 125 0.76 8.57 -8.80
C ILE A 125 2.00 8.60 -9.70
N SER A 126 1.85 8.33 -11.00
CA SER A 126 2.98 8.16 -11.92
C SER A 126 3.89 9.37 -11.98
N GLU A 127 3.33 10.56 -12.18
CA GLU A 127 4.09 11.81 -12.25
C GLU A 127 4.86 12.10 -10.95
N ASP A 128 4.23 11.79 -9.81
CA ASP A 128 4.85 12.03 -8.49
C ASP A 128 6.00 11.05 -8.23
N VAL A 129 5.85 9.79 -8.64
CA VAL A 129 6.92 8.78 -8.52
C VAL A 129 8.05 9.07 -9.49
N ASP A 130 7.76 9.53 -10.71
CA ASP A 130 8.79 9.92 -11.68
C ASP A 130 9.59 11.12 -11.20
N PHE A 131 8.95 12.09 -10.55
CA PHE A 131 9.66 13.16 -9.85
C PHE A 131 10.58 12.64 -8.74
N ILE A 132 10.13 11.66 -7.94
CA ILE A 132 10.96 11.05 -6.88
C ILE A 132 12.19 10.36 -7.49
N ILE A 133 12.01 9.62 -8.57
CA ILE A 133 13.11 8.94 -9.29
C ILE A 133 14.12 9.98 -9.79
N GLU A 134 13.66 11.04 -10.45
CA GLU A 134 14.52 12.10 -11.00
C GLU A 134 15.37 12.77 -9.90
N ARG A 135 14.78 13.09 -8.75
CA ARG A 135 15.51 13.67 -7.61
C ARG A 135 16.47 12.68 -6.97
N MET A 136 16.11 11.39 -6.96
CA MET A 136 17.01 10.35 -6.45
C MET A 136 18.20 10.12 -7.39
N ASP A 137 18.00 10.24 -8.70
CA ASP A 137 19.07 10.20 -9.69
C ASP A 137 20.03 11.40 -9.55
N GLU A 138 19.52 12.59 -9.28
CA GLU A 138 20.32 13.78 -8.93
C GLU A 138 21.20 13.50 -7.70
N TYR A 139 20.62 12.92 -6.63
CA TYR A 139 21.39 12.52 -5.45
C TYR A 139 22.45 11.45 -5.78
N ASN A 140 22.08 10.42 -6.55
CA ASN A 140 22.99 9.34 -6.94
C ASN A 140 24.17 9.86 -7.78
N LEU A 141 23.94 10.89 -8.60
CA LEU A 141 24.98 11.54 -9.39
C LEU A 141 26.00 12.25 -8.50
N ILE A 142 25.55 13.03 -7.51
CA ILE A 142 26.45 13.70 -6.56
C ILE A 142 27.30 12.69 -5.80
N ILE A 143 26.68 11.62 -5.28
CA ILE A 143 27.42 10.56 -4.57
C ILE A 143 28.35 9.79 -5.51
N GLY A 144 27.94 9.55 -6.76
CA GLY A 144 28.74 8.83 -7.74
C GLY A 144 29.99 9.58 -8.18
N GLU A 145 29.87 10.88 -8.45
CA GLU A 145 30.98 11.75 -8.88
C GLU A 145 32.00 11.96 -7.76
N HIS A 146 31.54 12.04 -6.51
CA HIS A 146 32.38 12.35 -5.34
C HIS A 146 32.57 11.15 -4.40
N PHE A 147 32.35 9.91 -4.88
CA PHE A 147 32.39 8.71 -4.03
C PHE A 147 33.69 8.52 -3.24
N ASN A 148 34.83 8.92 -3.83
CA ASN A 148 36.15 8.84 -3.20
C ASN A 148 36.59 10.15 -2.53
N ASP A 149 35.78 11.20 -2.63
CA ASP A 149 36.07 12.54 -2.13
C ASP A 149 35.17 12.86 -0.93
N THR A 150 35.48 12.23 0.20
CA THR A 150 34.72 12.41 1.45
C THR A 150 34.86 13.82 2.01
N GLU A 151 35.93 14.53 1.66
CA GLU A 151 36.14 15.93 2.03
C GLU A 151 35.10 16.82 1.33
N TYR A 152 34.89 16.66 0.02
CA TYR A 152 33.82 17.34 -0.71
C TYR A 152 32.44 16.97 -0.18
N LEU A 153 32.16 15.68 0.04
CA LEU A 153 30.86 15.22 0.54
C LEU A 153 30.54 15.81 1.94
N SER A 154 31.56 16.09 2.76
CA SER A 154 31.37 16.70 4.07
C SER A 154 30.92 18.15 4.04
N ILE A 155 31.24 18.89 2.98
CA ILE A 155 30.82 20.28 2.77
C ILE A 155 29.60 20.40 1.84
N ALA A 156 29.27 19.36 1.09
CA ALA A 156 28.15 19.31 0.14
C ALA A 156 26.77 19.03 0.81
N CYS A 157 26.65 19.27 2.11
CA CYS A 157 25.46 18.97 2.91
C CYS A 157 24.17 19.51 2.28
N ASP A 158 24.15 20.77 1.85
CA ASP A 158 22.96 21.39 1.24
C ASP A 158 22.60 20.76 -0.11
N SER A 159 23.62 20.43 -0.91
CA SER A 159 23.43 19.78 -2.22
C SER A 159 22.89 18.36 -2.09
N LEU A 160 23.28 17.64 -1.04
CA LEU A 160 22.74 16.30 -0.73
C LEU A 160 21.36 16.37 -0.09
N PHE A 161 21.14 17.34 0.80
CA PHE A 161 19.88 17.50 1.52
C PHE A 161 18.74 17.93 0.61
N ARG A 162 19.00 18.84 -0.33
CA ARG A 162 17.97 19.39 -1.24
C ARG A 162 17.14 18.31 -1.97
N PRO A 163 17.72 17.36 -2.74
CA PRO A 163 16.93 16.34 -3.42
C PRO A 163 16.15 15.46 -2.44
N LEU A 164 16.74 15.11 -1.29
CA LEU A 164 16.08 14.31 -0.24
C LEU A 164 14.87 15.04 0.37
N SER A 165 15.00 16.34 0.65
CA SER A 165 13.91 17.17 1.15
C SER A 165 12.76 17.25 0.15
N LEU A 166 13.07 17.44 -1.14
CA LEU A 166 12.06 17.48 -2.19
C LEU A 166 11.34 16.15 -2.35
N ILE A 167 12.05 15.03 -2.21
CA ILE A 167 11.43 13.70 -2.19
C ILE A 167 10.51 13.56 -0.96
N ASN A 168 10.96 13.98 0.22
CA ASN A 168 10.17 13.93 1.45
C ASN A 168 8.86 14.73 1.32
N ASP A 169 8.92 15.95 0.79
CA ASP A 169 7.75 16.79 0.52
C ASP A 169 6.81 16.13 -0.49
N LYS A 170 7.37 15.51 -1.53
CA LYS A 170 6.60 14.80 -2.54
C LYS A 170 5.93 13.54 -1.99
N ILE A 171 6.59 12.78 -1.11
CA ILE A 171 6.01 11.63 -0.41
C ILE A 171 4.81 12.07 0.44
N PHE A 172 4.90 13.24 1.07
CA PHE A 172 3.79 13.79 1.83
C PHE A 172 2.60 14.17 0.93
N ASP A 173 2.84 14.80 -0.23
CA ASP A 173 1.80 15.08 -1.23
C ASP A 173 1.12 13.80 -1.73
N ILE A 174 1.89 12.77 -2.09
CA ILE A 174 1.35 11.45 -2.48
C ILE A 174 0.50 10.85 -1.36
N THR A 175 0.97 10.94 -0.11
CA THR A 175 0.25 10.43 1.06
C THR A 175 -1.11 11.11 1.22
N LEU A 176 -1.17 12.44 1.04
CA LEU A 176 -2.43 13.18 1.05
C LEU A 176 -3.35 12.77 -0.11
N LYS A 177 -2.82 12.63 -1.33
CA LYS A 177 -3.59 12.19 -2.52
C LYS A 177 -4.20 10.80 -2.35
N ILE A 178 -3.49 9.88 -1.69
CA ILE A 178 -3.99 8.51 -1.45
C ILE A 178 -5.06 8.49 -0.36
N TYR A 179 -4.90 9.35 0.66
CA TYR A 179 -5.81 9.42 1.79
C TYR A 179 -7.14 10.10 1.46
N MET A 180 -7.10 11.16 0.64
CA MET A 180 -8.27 11.86 0.11
C MET A 180 -9.02 11.00 -0.94
#